data_AF-A0A160VQ48-F1
#
_entry.id   AF-A0A160VQ48-F1
#
_cell.length_a   1.000
_cell.length_b   1.000
_cell.length_c   1.000
_cell.angle_alpha   90.00
_cell.angle_beta   90.00
_cell.angle_gamma   90.00
#
_symmetry.space_group_name_H-M   'P 1'
#
loop_
_entity.id
_entity.type
_entity.pdbx_description
1 polymer ?
#
loop_
_entity_poly.entity_id
_entity_poly.type
_entity_poly.pdbx_seq_one_letter_code
_entity_poly.pdbx_strand_id
1 'polypeptide(L)' 'MSSKELAKATNLSERTVRYALKVLKDSGIIREIYLLEDARKRLYTVNPGFKLEQGQDGIEISAL' A
#
# COMPACT_ATOMS: atom_id res chain seq x y z
N MET A 1 -7.39 0.70 5.21
CA MET A 1 -8.14 1.15 4.00
C MET A 1 -8.30 -0.03 3.04
N SER A 2 -9.40 -0.08 2.30
CA SER A 2 -9.63 -1.04 1.21
C SER A 2 -8.88 -0.63 -0.06
N SER A 3 -8.71 -1.56 -1.00
CA SER A 3 -8.09 -1.26 -2.31
C SER A 3 -8.86 -0.22 -3.12
N LYS A 4 -10.20 -0.19 -2.99
CA LYS A 4 -11.07 0.76 -3.68
C LYS A 4 -10.91 2.18 -3.12
N GLU A 5 -10.85 2.30 -1.79
CA GLU A 5 -10.59 3.58 -1.13
C GLU A 5 -9.21 4.12 -1.49
N LEU A 6 -8.20 3.25 -1.53
CA LEU A 6 -6.84 3.62 -1.94
C LEU A 6 -6.79 4.09 -3.39
N ALA A 7 -7.45 3.38 -4.32
CA ALA A 7 -7.53 3.80 -5.72
C ALA A 7 -8.14 5.21 -5.88
N LYS A 8 -9.20 5.50 -5.13
CA LYS A 8 -9.81 6.83 -5.09
C LYS A 8 -8.88 7.87 -4.48
N ALA A 9 -8.20 7.54 -3.38
CA ALA A 9 -7.32 8.48 -2.67
C ALA A 9 -6.05 8.82 -3.46
N THR A 10 -5.51 7.87 -4.22
CA THR A 10 -4.28 8.07 -5.01
C THR A 10 -4.53 8.45 -6.46
N ASN A 11 -5.80 8.53 -6.89
CA ASN A 11 -6.19 8.71 -8.29
C ASN A 11 -5.52 7.70 -9.26
N LEU A 12 -5.37 6.45 -8.81
CA LEU A 12 -4.78 5.37 -9.60
C LEU A 12 -5.86 4.36 -10.00
N SER A 13 -5.59 3.62 -11.09
CA SER A 13 -6.44 2.49 -11.44
C SER A 13 -6.42 1.44 -10.32
N GLU A 14 -7.53 0.74 -10.10
CA GLU A 14 -7.56 -0.34 -9.11
C GLU A 14 -6.54 -1.45 -9.42
N ARG A 15 -6.23 -1.68 -10.70
CA ARG A 15 -5.19 -2.64 -11.10
C ARG A 15 -3.83 -2.21 -10.60
N THR A 16 -3.48 -0.94 -10.77
CA THR A 16 -2.22 -0.36 -10.29
C THR A 16 -2.14 -0.43 -8.77
N VAL A 17 -3.22 -0.08 -8.07
CA VAL A 17 -3.28 -0.17 -6.61
C VAL A 17 -3.13 -1.62 -6.13
N ARG A 18 -3.81 -2.58 -6.76
CA ARG A 18 -3.65 -4.01 -6.41
C ARG A 18 -2.21 -4.48 -6.61
N TYR A 19 -1.57 -4.06 -7.70
CA TYR A 19 -0.17 -4.36 -7.94
C TYR A 19 0.74 -3.74 -6.87
N ALA A 20 0.57 -2.45 -6.56
CA ALA A 20 1.34 -1.77 -5.52
C ALA A 20 1.16 -2.42 -4.15
N LEU A 21 -0.08 -2.74 -3.77
CA LEU A 21 -0.38 -3.44 -2.51
C LEU A 21 0.27 -4.81 -2.43
N LYS A 22 0.34 -5.55 -3.54
CA LYS A 22 1.09 -6.81 -3.59
C LYS A 22 2.56 -6.57 -3.30
N VAL A 23 3.19 -5.63 -4.01
CA VAL A 23 4.63 -5.31 -3.84
C VAL A 23 4.93 -4.86 -2.41
N LEU A 24 4.12 -3.94 -1.84
CA LEU A 24 4.28 -3.44 -0.47
C LEU A 24 4.06 -4.53 0.60
N LYS A 25 3.19 -5.50 0.32
CA LYS A 25 2.97 -6.63 1.22
C LYS A 25 4.14 -7.60 1.16
N ASP A 26 4.61 -7.91 -0.04
CA ASP A 26 5.73 -8.83 -0.26
C ASP A 26 7.04 -8.24 0.31
N SER A 27 7.18 -6.91 0.37
CA SER A 27 8.30 -6.23 1.06
C SER A 27 8.12 -6.08 2.57
N GLY A 28 6.99 -6.54 3.13
CA GLY A 28 6.72 -6.47 4.56
C GLY A 28 6.42 -5.05 5.09
N ILE A 29 6.11 -4.09 4.21
CA ILE A 29 5.74 -2.71 4.62
C ILE A 29 4.30 -2.69 5.14
N ILE A 30 3.42 -3.45 4.51
CA ILE A 30 1.99 -3.52 4.87
C ILE A 30 1.57 -4.95 5.18
N ARG A 31 0.42 -5.09 5.85
CA ARG A 31 -0.31 -6.35 6.03
C ARG A 31 -1.76 -6.22 5.59
N GLU A 32 -2.34 -7.37 5.29
CA GLU A 32 -3.76 -7.53 4.97
C GLU A 32 -4.51 -8.03 6.21
N ILE A 33 -5.68 -7.45 6.48
CA ILE A 33 -6.58 -7.81 7.58
C ILE A 33 -7.93 -8.18 6.96
N TYR A 34 -8.49 -9.30 7.40
CA TYR A 34 -9.84 -9.73 7.06
C TYR A 34 -10.83 -9.14 8.07
N LEU A 35 -11.96 -8.63 7.59
CA LEU A 35 -13.04 -8.24 8.51
C LEU A 35 -13.74 -9.50 9.02
N LEU A 36 -13.99 -9.56 10.32
CA LEU A 36 -14.72 -10.67 10.94
C LEU A 36 -16.18 -10.74 10.42
N GLU A 37 -16.80 -9.59 10.18
CA GLU A 37 -18.17 -9.49 9.65
C GLU A 37 -18.28 -9.93 8.19
N ASP A 38 -17.22 -9.77 7.40
CA ASP A 38 -17.18 -10.16 5.99
C ASP A 38 -15.74 -10.50 5.58
N ALA A 39 -15.41 -11.78 5.62
CA ALA A 39 -14.08 -12.29 5.27
C ALA A 39 -13.72 -12.08 3.78
N ARG A 40 -14.68 -11.69 2.92
CA ARG A 40 -14.38 -11.34 1.52
C ARG A 40 -13.76 -9.95 1.43
N LYS A 41 -14.00 -9.08 2.41
CA LYS A 41 -13.44 -7.74 2.47
C LYS A 41 -12.03 -7.79 3.06
N ARG A 42 -11.14 -7.08 2.40
CA ARG A 42 -9.73 -6.96 2.75
C ARG A 42 -9.39 -5.51 3.05
N LEU A 43 -8.72 -5.30 4.17
CA LEU A 43 -8.16 -4.01 4.55
C LEU A 43 -6.65 -4.10 4.59
N TYR A 44 -6.01 -3.02 4.19
CA TYR A 44 -4.56 -2.88 4.22
C TYR A 44 -4.18 -1.85 5.28
N THR A 45 -3.13 -2.17 6.03
CA THR A 45 -2.54 -1.29 7.04
C THR A 45 -1.02 -1.48 7.07
N VAL A 46 -0.31 -0.47 7.58
CA VAL A 46 1.14 -0.51 7.76
C VAL A 46 1.50 -1.55 8.83
N ASN A 47 2.62 -2.24 8.65
CA ASN A 47 3.13 -3.14 9.68
C ASN A 47 3.61 -2.32 10.89
N PRO A 48 3.20 -2.66 12.12
CA PRO A 48 3.50 -1.87 13.31
C PRO A 48 4.99 -1.83 13.66
N GLY A 49 5.77 -2.80 13.15
CA GLY A 49 7.23 -2.81 13.27
C GLY A 49 7.95 -2.13 12.11
N PHE A 50 7.24 -1.64 11.09
CA PHE A 50 7.85 -0.92 9.98
C PHE A 50 8.22 0.49 10.45
N LYS A 51 9.52 0.75 10.53
CA LYS A 51 10.07 2.08 10.71
C LYS A 51 10.55 2.59 9.37
N LEU A 52 10.06 3.76 8.98
CA LEU A 52 10.70 4.55 7.93
C LEU A 52 12.04 5.03 8.51
N GLU A 53 13.09 4.22 8.38
CA GLU A 53 14.45 4.72 8.53
C GLU A 53 14.58 5.87 7.52
N GLN A 54 14.86 7.08 8.01
CA GLN A 54 14.88 8.30 7.22
C GLN A 54 16.01 8.24 6.18
N GLY A 55 15.69 7.74 4.98
CA GLY A 55 16.49 7.91 3.77
C GLY A 55 15.96 9.10 2.99
N GLN A 56 16.44 10.30 3.31
CA GLN A 56 16.47 11.41 2.36
C GLN A 56 17.46 11.03 1.26
N ASP A 57 17.03 10.25 0.28
CA ASP A 57 17.55 10.39 -1.07
C ASP A 57 16.32 10.68 -1.92
N GLY A 58 16.06 11.97 -2.07
CA GLY A 58 15.13 12.44 -3.07
C GLY A 58 15.48 11.73 -4.37
N ILE A 59 14.49 11.06 -4.96
CA ILE A 59 14.60 10.63 -6.35
C ILE A 59 14.82 11.93 -7.12
N GLU A 60 16.08 12.24 -7.44
CA GLU A 60 16.43 13.16 -8.51
C GLU A 60 15.80 12.55 -9.76
N ILE A 61 14.57 12.95 -10.03
CA ILE A 61 14.02 12.92 -11.37
C ILE A 61 14.86 13.90 -12.17
N SER A 62 16.04 13.44 -12.61
CA SER A 62 16.78 14.05 -13.69
C SER A 62 15.83 14.07 -14.88
N ALA A 63 15.22 15.22 -15.13
CA ALA A 63 14.53 15.50 -16.37
C ALA A 63 15.55 15.33 -17.50
N LEU A 64 15.32 14.32 -18.34
CA LEU A 64 15.92 14.17 -19.65
C LEU A 64 14.99 14.80 -20.68
#